data_AF-A0A1L9B021-F1
#
_entry.id   AF-A0A1L9B021-F1
#
_cell.length_a   1.000
_cell.length_b   1.000
_cell.length_c   1.000
_cell.angle_alpha   90.00
_cell.angle_beta   90.00
_cell.angle_gamma   90.00
#
_symmetry.space_group_name_H-M   'P 1'
#
loop_
_entity.id
_entity.type
_entity.pdbx_description
1 polymer ?
#
loop_
_entity_poly.entity_id
_entity_poly.type
_entity_poly.pdbx_seq_one_letter_code
_entity_poly.pdbx_strand_id
1 'polypeptide(L)'
;MSESQSLHATQNLAQSLSEDFAHRSKADQAEAIRQLKQIITNAPERSEFRDTKKFFYLGPAFCGVPLVLALYMMKTQASPSWAMIALLLALALFGAALAYQHRNAGATPHMVLTRTELQATNLSAPLPLVEVTGLEIVEPSQTWINFHVGEHTPLPTATKVRGLLASQAVVIPKGKNRRIAVSMAGIKANGEKLDLEEALELIDRHLQAAHATAELRALLAR
;
A
#
# COMPACT_ATOMS: atom_id res chain seq x y z
N MET A 1 12.25 37.51 -62.74
CA MET A 1 10.87 37.27 -62.24
C MET A 1 10.63 35.84 -61.72
N SER A 2 11.61 34.93 -61.76
CA SER A 2 11.42 33.53 -61.30
C SER A 2 11.72 33.30 -59.81
N GLU A 3 12.67 34.06 -59.22
CA GLU A 3 13.08 33.88 -57.81
C GLU A 3 12.06 34.37 -56.78
N SER A 4 11.25 35.39 -57.11
CA SER A 4 10.24 35.89 -56.17
C SER A 4 9.07 34.92 -55.99
N GLN A 5 8.74 34.13 -57.01
CA GLN A 5 7.67 33.12 -56.94
C GLN A 5 8.10 31.88 -56.14
N SER A 6 9.37 31.46 -56.24
CA SER A 6 9.87 30.31 -55.49
C SER A 6 9.99 30.61 -53.99
N LEU A 7 10.38 31.82 -53.60
CA LEU A 7 10.43 32.29 -52.21
C LEU A 7 9.05 32.35 -51.55
N HIS A 8 8.02 32.81 -52.27
CA HIS A 8 6.65 32.81 -51.76
C HIS A 8 6.08 31.40 -51.61
N ALA A 9 6.41 30.48 -52.52
CA ALA A 9 5.96 29.09 -52.44
C ALA A 9 6.58 28.34 -51.24
N THR A 10 7.87 28.56 -50.96
CA THR A 10 8.54 27.93 -49.80
C THR A 10 8.06 28.51 -48.47
N GLN A 11 7.76 29.82 -48.40
CA GLN A 11 7.16 30.43 -47.22
C GLN A 11 5.75 29.89 -46.93
N ASN A 12 4.90 29.75 -47.95
CA ASN A 12 3.56 29.18 -47.79
C ASN A 12 3.62 27.71 -47.36
N LEU A 13 4.57 26.94 -47.89
CA LEU A 13 4.79 25.54 -47.50
C LEU A 13 5.27 25.45 -46.04
N ALA A 14 6.25 26.27 -45.65
CA ALA A 14 6.76 26.32 -44.28
C ALA A 14 5.68 26.73 -43.28
N GLN A 15 4.83 27.68 -43.65
CA GLN A 15 3.71 28.12 -42.83
C GLN A 15 2.64 27.03 -42.70
N SER A 16 2.26 26.38 -43.80
CA SER A 16 1.31 25.25 -43.77
C SER A 16 1.83 24.07 -42.96
N LEU A 17 3.12 23.74 -43.06
CA LEU A 17 3.74 22.68 -42.26
C LEU A 17 3.82 23.06 -40.77
N SER A 18 4.08 24.34 -40.46
CA SER A 18 4.09 24.83 -39.08
C SER A 18 2.69 24.80 -38.47
N GLU A 19 1.66 25.15 -39.24
CA GLU A 19 0.25 25.07 -38.83
C GLU A 19 -0.19 23.61 -38.65
N ASP A 20 0.13 22.70 -39.58
CA ASP A 20 -0.22 21.28 -39.47
C ASP A 20 0.53 20.62 -38.28
N PHE A 21 1.79 20.99 -38.05
CA PHE A 21 2.55 20.53 -36.89
C PHE A 21 1.97 21.07 -35.58
N ALA A 22 1.60 22.34 -35.52
CA ALA A 22 0.95 22.93 -34.35
C ALA A 22 -0.42 22.31 -34.08
N HIS A 23 -1.17 21.97 -35.13
CA HIS A 23 -2.48 21.35 -35.01
C HIS A 23 -2.39 19.88 -34.55
N ARG A 24 -1.42 19.12 -35.06
CA ARG A 24 -1.13 17.75 -34.59
C ARG A 24 -0.63 17.74 -33.16
N SER A 25 0.33 18.61 -32.83
CA SER A 25 0.86 18.75 -31.47
C SER A 25 -0.25 19.06 -30.45
N LYS A 26 -1.19 19.96 -30.79
CA LYS A 26 -2.35 20.25 -29.94
C LYS A 26 -3.32 19.07 -29.81
N ALA A 27 -3.56 18.33 -30.90
CA ALA A 27 -4.43 17.15 -30.88
C ALA A 27 -3.83 16.02 -30.02
N ASP A 28 -2.53 15.74 -30.20
CA ASP A 28 -1.78 14.74 -29.43
C ASP A 28 -1.75 15.12 -27.93
N GLN A 29 -1.54 16.40 -27.61
CA GLN A 29 -1.58 16.89 -26.23
C GLN A 29 -2.98 16.76 -25.61
N ALA A 30 -4.04 17.06 -26.37
CA ALA A 30 -5.42 16.92 -25.89
C ALA A 30 -5.79 15.45 -25.65
N GLU A 31 -5.32 14.53 -26.50
CA GLU A 31 -5.51 13.09 -26.33
C GLU A 31 -4.75 12.56 -25.09
N ALA A 32 -3.49 12.95 -24.90
CA ALA A 32 -2.72 12.60 -23.71
C ALA A 32 -3.40 13.07 -22.41
N ILE A 33 -3.87 14.32 -22.38
CA ILE A 33 -4.62 14.86 -21.23
C ILE A 33 -5.89 14.04 -20.96
N ARG A 34 -6.61 13.63 -22.02
CA ARG A 34 -7.83 12.82 -21.90
C ARG A 34 -7.52 11.44 -21.32
N GLN A 35 -6.47 10.77 -21.81
CA GLN A 35 -6.05 9.46 -21.31
C GLN A 35 -5.64 9.52 -19.83
N LEU A 36 -4.84 10.52 -19.44
CA LEU A 36 -4.42 10.72 -18.04
C LEU A 36 -5.63 10.97 -17.11
N LYS A 37 -6.59 11.81 -17.54
CA LYS A 37 -7.83 12.04 -16.77
C LYS A 37 -8.65 10.75 -16.61
N GLN A 38 -8.68 9.90 -17.61
CA GLN A 38 -9.38 8.61 -17.54
C GLN A 38 -8.72 7.68 -16.53
N ILE A 39 -7.39 7.58 -16.50
CA ILE A 39 -6.64 6.79 -15.51
C ILE A 39 -6.96 7.29 -14.08
N ILE A 40 -6.93 8.61 -13.87
CA ILE A 40 -7.23 9.22 -12.56
C ILE A 40 -8.67 8.94 -12.11
N THR A 41 -9.62 8.97 -13.04
CA THR A 41 -11.04 8.77 -12.74
C THR A 41 -11.35 7.31 -12.40
N ASN A 42 -10.65 6.36 -13.02
CA ASN A 42 -10.84 4.94 -12.78
C ASN A 42 -10.29 4.47 -11.42
N ALA A 43 -9.34 5.22 -10.84
CA ALA A 43 -8.83 4.92 -9.51
C ALA A 43 -9.78 5.44 -8.42
N PRO A 44 -10.03 4.65 -7.36
CA PRO A 44 -10.77 5.11 -6.19
C PRO A 44 -10.15 6.39 -5.63
N GLU A 45 -10.95 7.34 -5.16
CA GLU A 45 -10.41 8.57 -4.55
C GLU A 45 -9.63 8.28 -3.27
N ARG A 46 -10.12 7.31 -2.50
CA ARG A 46 -9.60 6.92 -1.22
C ARG A 46 -9.89 5.44 -0.98
N SER A 47 -8.87 4.66 -0.67
CA SER A 47 -9.00 3.28 -0.22
C SER A 47 -8.51 3.17 1.22
N GLU A 48 -9.38 2.69 2.09
CA GLU A 48 -9.07 2.49 3.51
C GLU A 48 -8.75 1.03 3.79
N PHE A 49 -7.50 0.78 4.20
CA PHE A 49 -7.00 -0.54 4.53
C PHE A 49 -7.08 -0.77 6.04
N ARG A 50 -7.78 -1.85 6.40
CA ARG A 50 -8.10 -2.27 7.77
C ARG A 50 -7.62 -3.69 7.98
N ASP A 51 -7.33 -4.00 9.23
CA ASP A 51 -6.99 -5.36 9.61
C ASP A 51 -8.19 -6.30 9.49
N THR A 52 -7.90 -7.56 9.19
CA THR A 52 -8.86 -8.64 9.40
C THR A 52 -8.87 -9.06 10.87
N LYS A 53 -9.95 -9.70 11.30
CA LYS A 53 -10.04 -10.29 12.65
C LYS A 53 -9.31 -11.64 12.76
N LYS A 54 -8.31 -11.92 11.90
CA LYS A 54 -7.59 -13.20 11.83
C LYS A 54 -7.05 -13.61 13.21
N PHE A 55 -6.29 -12.73 13.88
CA PHE A 55 -5.71 -13.04 15.19
C PHE A 55 -6.75 -13.08 16.33
N PHE A 56 -7.86 -12.36 16.21
CA PHE A 56 -8.95 -12.44 17.17
C PHE A 56 -9.64 -13.81 17.16
N TYR A 57 -9.82 -14.43 15.99
CA TYR A 57 -10.37 -15.78 15.89
C TYR A 57 -9.34 -16.87 16.16
N LEU A 58 -8.09 -16.63 15.77
CA LEU A 58 -7.00 -17.59 15.96
C LEU A 58 -6.59 -17.71 17.44
N GLY A 59 -6.61 -16.60 18.19
CA GLY A 59 -6.21 -16.57 19.60
C GLY A 59 -6.99 -17.53 20.51
N PRO A 60 -8.34 -17.57 20.48
CA PRO A 60 -9.13 -18.54 21.23
C PRO A 60 -8.85 -19.99 20.87
N ALA A 61 -8.57 -20.30 19.61
CA ALA A 61 -8.19 -21.65 19.19
C ALA A 61 -6.82 -22.06 19.77
N PHE A 62 -5.83 -21.16 19.71
CA PHE A 62 -4.52 -21.36 20.35
C PHE A 62 -4.58 -21.36 21.88
N CYS A 63 -5.64 -20.80 22.48
CA CYS A 63 -5.85 -20.82 23.92
C CYS A 63 -6.53 -22.13 24.39
N GLY A 64 -7.59 -22.54 23.71
CA GLY A 64 -8.44 -23.67 24.14
C GLY A 64 -7.73 -25.02 24.12
N VAL A 65 -7.00 -25.33 23.04
CA VAL A 65 -6.31 -26.63 22.88
C VAL A 65 -5.29 -26.90 23.99
N PRO A 66 -4.30 -26.01 24.25
CA PRO A 66 -3.33 -26.26 25.31
C PRO A 66 -3.95 -26.23 26.70
N LEU A 67 -5.01 -25.43 26.92
CA LEU A 67 -5.70 -25.37 28.20
C LEU A 67 -6.43 -26.68 28.52
N VAL A 68 -7.16 -27.24 27.54
CA VAL A 68 -7.81 -28.56 27.69
C VAL A 68 -6.76 -29.65 27.90
N LEU A 69 -5.65 -29.63 27.16
CA LEU A 69 -4.58 -30.61 27.32
C LEU A 69 -3.91 -30.53 28.70
N ALA A 70 -3.67 -29.33 29.21
CA ALA A 70 -3.11 -29.13 30.55
C ALA A 70 -4.05 -29.70 31.63
N LEU A 71 -5.35 -29.37 31.55
CA LEU A 71 -6.36 -29.89 32.48
C LEU A 71 -6.50 -31.41 32.38
N TYR A 72 -6.44 -31.97 31.17
CA TYR A 72 -6.46 -33.41 30.95
C TYR A 72 -5.24 -34.10 31.61
N MET A 73 -4.02 -33.60 31.37
CA MET A 73 -2.80 -34.15 31.99
C MET A 73 -2.86 -34.09 33.52
N MET A 74 -3.33 -32.99 34.09
CA MET A 74 -3.52 -32.86 35.54
C MET A 74 -4.52 -33.86 36.11
N LYS A 75 -5.54 -34.26 35.34
CA LYS A 75 -6.62 -35.15 35.79
C LYS A 75 -6.28 -36.64 35.60
N THR A 76 -5.59 -37.01 34.52
CA THR A 76 -5.42 -38.42 34.14
C THR A 76 -4.06 -39.01 34.46
N GLN A 77 -3.03 -38.20 34.71
CA GLN A 77 -1.69 -38.70 35.03
C GLN A 77 -1.47 -38.70 36.55
N ALA A 78 -0.97 -39.81 37.08
CA ALA A 78 -0.62 -39.92 38.50
C ALA A 78 0.61 -39.06 38.88
N SER A 79 1.52 -38.83 37.93
CA SER A 79 2.73 -38.01 38.08
C SER A 79 2.92 -37.07 36.87
N PRO A 80 2.09 -36.02 36.75
CA PRO A 80 2.17 -35.12 35.61
C PRO A 80 3.45 -34.28 35.65
N SER A 81 4.02 -34.02 34.46
CA SER A 81 5.14 -33.09 34.33
C SER A 81 4.66 -31.64 34.53
N TRP A 82 4.95 -31.06 35.68
CA TRP A 82 4.63 -29.66 35.99
C TRP A 82 5.27 -28.67 35.01
N ALA A 83 6.45 -28.99 34.46
CA ALA A 83 7.09 -28.18 33.44
C ALA A 83 6.26 -28.14 32.14
N MET A 84 5.70 -29.27 31.71
CA MET A 84 4.82 -29.34 30.53
C MET A 84 3.51 -28.59 30.78
N ILE A 85 2.90 -28.75 31.96
CA ILE A 85 1.69 -28.02 32.34
C ILE A 85 1.94 -26.51 32.32
N ALA A 86 3.05 -26.05 32.90
CA ALA A 86 3.42 -24.64 32.91
C ALA A 86 3.59 -24.08 31.49
N LEU A 87 4.22 -24.84 30.58
CA LEU A 87 4.37 -24.45 29.18
C LEU A 87 3.02 -24.32 28.46
N LEU A 88 2.12 -25.31 28.64
CA LEU A 88 0.79 -25.29 28.05
C LEU A 88 -0.06 -24.11 28.57
N LEU A 89 0.00 -23.83 29.88
CA LEU A 89 -0.67 -22.67 30.46
C LEU A 89 -0.08 -21.35 29.95
N ALA A 90 1.24 -21.25 29.82
CA ALA A 90 1.89 -20.06 29.25
C ALA A 90 1.46 -19.84 27.79
N LEU A 91 1.34 -20.90 26.99
CA LEU A 91 0.85 -20.83 25.61
C LEU A 91 -0.62 -20.40 25.55
N ALA A 92 -1.45 -20.91 26.47
CA ALA A 92 -2.85 -20.49 26.58
C ALA A 92 -2.98 -19.00 26.93
N LEU A 93 -2.21 -18.53 27.92
CA LEU A 93 -2.14 -17.12 28.31
C LEU A 93 -1.64 -16.23 27.15
N PHE A 94 -0.65 -16.71 26.40
CA PHE A 94 -0.14 -16.02 25.22
C PHE A 94 -1.22 -15.87 24.13
N GLY A 95 -1.98 -16.93 23.84
CA GLY A 95 -3.11 -16.88 22.90
C GLY A 95 -4.21 -15.91 23.36
N ALA A 96 -4.53 -15.90 24.66
CA ALA A 96 -5.49 -14.95 25.24
C ALA A 96 -4.99 -13.50 25.16
N ALA A 97 -3.70 -13.26 25.44
CA ALA A 97 -3.09 -11.94 25.32
C ALA A 97 -3.11 -11.43 23.88
N LEU A 98 -2.80 -12.29 22.89
CA LEU A 98 -2.93 -11.97 21.47
C LEU A 98 -4.38 -11.62 21.10
N ALA A 99 -5.35 -12.45 21.49
CA ALA A 99 -6.77 -12.18 21.22
C ALA A 99 -7.22 -10.84 21.82
N TYR A 100 -6.77 -10.54 23.04
CA TYR A 100 -7.10 -9.29 23.73
C TYR A 100 -6.47 -8.07 23.05
N GLN A 101 -5.20 -8.15 22.64
CA GLN A 101 -4.54 -7.06 21.91
C GLN A 101 -5.23 -6.78 20.56
N HIS A 102 -5.68 -7.82 19.87
CA HIS A 102 -6.31 -7.75 18.56
C HIS A 102 -7.84 -7.61 18.62
N ARG A 103 -8.45 -7.39 19.80
CA ARG A 103 -9.91 -7.29 19.96
C ARG A 103 -10.55 -6.16 19.16
N ASN A 104 -9.80 -5.06 18.97
CA ASN A 104 -10.22 -3.88 18.21
C ASN A 104 -9.66 -3.88 16.78
N ALA A 105 -9.06 -4.98 16.33
CA ALA A 105 -8.52 -5.09 14.97
C ALA A 105 -9.62 -4.79 13.94
N GLY A 106 -9.31 -3.89 13.01
CA GLY A 106 -10.20 -3.44 11.95
C GLY A 106 -11.20 -2.33 12.33
N ALA A 107 -11.17 -1.82 13.58
CA ALA A 107 -12.01 -0.69 13.98
C ALA A 107 -11.62 0.62 13.27
N THR A 108 -10.32 0.86 13.12
CA THR A 108 -9.76 2.04 12.44
C THR A 108 -8.91 1.62 11.25
N PRO A 109 -8.89 2.40 10.17
CA PRO A 109 -7.95 2.17 9.06
C PRO A 109 -6.51 2.40 9.53
N HIS A 110 -5.63 1.44 9.22
CA HIS A 110 -4.21 1.54 9.53
C HIS A 110 -3.42 2.18 8.41
N MET A 111 -3.85 1.94 7.18
CA MET A 111 -3.28 2.52 5.97
C MET A 111 -4.41 3.11 5.13
N VAL A 112 -4.17 4.30 4.60
CA VAL A 112 -5.09 4.96 3.68
C VAL A 112 -4.30 5.35 2.45
N LEU A 113 -4.77 4.90 1.30
CA LEU A 113 -4.28 5.36 0.01
C LEU A 113 -5.24 6.39 -0.54
N THR A 114 -4.73 7.58 -0.78
CA THR A 114 -5.41 8.58 -1.59
C THR A 114 -4.84 8.55 -3.01
N ARG A 115 -5.43 9.29 -3.94
CA ARG A 115 -4.91 9.42 -5.31
C ARG A 115 -3.45 9.87 -5.41
N THR A 116 -2.86 10.46 -4.37
CA THR A 116 -1.51 11.03 -4.43
C THR A 116 -0.61 10.63 -3.27
N GLU A 117 -1.16 10.12 -2.18
CA GLU A 117 -0.41 9.92 -0.94
C GLU A 117 -0.78 8.60 -0.24
N LEU A 118 0.25 7.95 0.30
CA LEU A 118 0.17 6.88 1.29
C LEU A 118 0.20 7.49 2.69
N GLN A 119 -0.84 7.21 3.47
CA GLN A 119 -0.92 7.56 4.87
C GLN A 119 -0.95 6.28 5.71
N ALA A 120 -0.25 6.27 6.83
CA ALA A 120 -0.35 5.20 7.81
C ALA A 120 -0.32 5.77 9.22
N THR A 121 -1.02 5.12 10.15
CA THR A 121 -1.34 5.68 11.49
C THR A 121 -0.11 6.13 12.28
N ASN A 122 1.04 5.48 12.11
CA ASN A 122 2.24 5.75 12.89
C ASN A 122 3.34 6.48 12.09
N LEU A 123 3.09 6.89 10.84
CA LEU A 123 4.01 7.73 10.07
C LEU A 123 3.90 9.19 10.50
N SER A 124 5.03 9.90 10.50
CA SER A 124 5.08 11.33 10.86
C SER A 124 4.51 12.25 9.79
N ALA A 125 4.50 11.81 8.54
CA ALA A 125 3.92 12.53 7.40
C ALA A 125 3.48 11.54 6.31
N PRO A 126 2.52 11.92 5.44
CA PRO A 126 2.17 11.14 4.26
C PRO A 126 3.37 10.96 3.32
N LEU A 127 3.46 9.79 2.68
CA LEU A 127 4.41 9.54 1.59
C LEU A 127 3.72 9.83 0.25
N PRO A 128 4.25 10.72 -0.60
CA PRO A 128 3.75 10.89 -1.96
C PRO A 128 3.90 9.59 -2.77
N LEU A 129 2.81 9.12 -3.38
CA LEU A 129 2.79 7.90 -4.18
C LEU A 129 3.62 7.99 -5.46
N VAL A 130 3.83 9.20 -5.99
CA VAL A 130 4.69 9.44 -7.16
C VAL A 130 6.17 9.09 -6.90
N GLU A 131 6.58 9.05 -5.63
CA GLU A 131 7.95 8.73 -5.22
C GLU A 131 8.17 7.22 -5.05
N VAL A 132 7.10 6.42 -5.16
CA VAL A 132 7.15 4.97 -5.06
C VAL A 132 7.60 4.41 -6.41
N THR A 133 8.69 3.64 -6.40
CA THR A 133 9.32 3.07 -7.60
C THR A 133 9.03 1.58 -7.78
N GLY A 134 8.47 0.94 -6.76
CA GLY A 134 8.12 -0.47 -6.80
C GLY A 134 7.26 -0.88 -5.61
N LEU A 135 6.57 -2.01 -5.78
CA LEU A 135 5.63 -2.55 -4.82
C LEU A 135 5.85 -4.06 -4.67
N GLU A 136 5.93 -4.53 -3.43
CA GLU A 136 6.05 -5.95 -3.11
C GLU A 136 5.15 -6.29 -1.92
N ILE A 137 4.27 -7.29 -2.06
CA ILE A 137 3.43 -7.78 -0.96
C ILE A 137 3.88 -9.20 -0.59
N VAL A 138 4.19 -9.42 0.69
CA VAL A 138 4.60 -10.73 1.22
C VAL A 138 3.77 -11.09 2.46
N GLU A 139 3.41 -12.36 2.62
CA GLU A 139 2.65 -12.83 3.79
C GLU A 139 3.38 -13.96 4.53
N PRO A 140 4.43 -13.66 5.33
CA PRO A 140 5.02 -14.65 6.22
C PRO A 140 4.09 -14.96 7.41
N SER A 141 3.98 -14.05 8.38
CA SER A 141 3.09 -14.16 9.55
C SER A 141 2.00 -13.09 9.57
N GLN A 142 2.33 -11.92 9.03
CA GLN A 142 1.45 -10.79 8.74
C GLN A 142 1.64 -10.41 7.27
N THR A 143 0.67 -9.72 6.68
CA THR A 143 0.84 -9.19 5.34
C THR A 143 1.69 -7.94 5.42
N TRP A 144 2.81 -7.93 4.71
CA TRP A 144 3.72 -6.81 4.59
C TRP A 144 3.63 -6.23 3.19
N ILE A 145 3.23 -4.97 3.11
CA ILE A 145 3.16 -4.19 1.87
C ILE A 145 4.39 -3.30 1.82
N ASN A 146 5.29 -3.55 0.89
CA ASN A 146 6.57 -2.87 0.76
C ASN A 146 6.51 -1.86 -0.39
N PHE A 147 6.53 -0.58 -0.05
CA PHE A 147 6.61 0.53 -1.00
C PHE A 147 8.08 0.94 -1.15
N HIS A 148 8.70 0.51 -2.24
CA HIS A 148 10.05 0.91 -2.60
C HIS A 148 10.06 2.36 -3.04
N VAL A 149 11.04 3.13 -2.61
CA VAL A 149 11.12 4.58 -2.90
C VAL A 149 12.43 4.93 -3.60
N GLY A 150 12.41 6.02 -4.37
CA GLY A 150 13.59 6.57 -5.01
C GLY A 150 14.70 6.95 -4.02
N GLU A 151 15.94 7.05 -4.49
CA GLU A 151 17.09 7.36 -3.65
C GLU A 151 17.03 8.77 -3.02
N HIS A 152 16.46 9.72 -3.75
CA HIS A 152 16.40 11.14 -3.36
C HIS A 152 15.11 11.53 -2.63
N THR A 153 14.13 10.64 -2.51
CA THR A 153 12.84 10.93 -1.87
C THR A 153 13.04 11.22 -0.38
N PRO A 154 12.58 12.33 0.21
CA PRO A 154 12.62 12.50 1.66
C PRO A 154 11.66 11.51 2.33
N LEU A 155 12.16 10.65 3.22
CA LEU A 155 11.34 9.65 3.91
C LEU A 155 10.78 10.20 5.23
N PRO A 156 9.48 9.98 5.53
CA PRO A 156 8.94 10.27 6.85
C PRO A 156 9.58 9.37 7.92
N THR A 157 9.34 9.69 9.18
CA THR A 157 9.72 8.82 10.32
C THR A 157 8.52 8.00 10.77
N ALA A 158 8.77 6.85 11.43
CA ALA A 158 7.74 6.01 12.01
C ALA A 158 7.85 6.01 13.53
N THR A 159 6.75 6.26 14.22
CA THR A 159 6.64 6.10 15.67
C THR A 159 6.47 4.63 16.02
N LYS A 160 7.01 4.22 17.17
CA LYS A 160 6.94 2.83 17.62
C LYS A 160 5.53 2.48 18.06
N VAL A 161 4.94 1.46 17.43
CA VAL A 161 3.66 0.89 17.88
C VAL A 161 3.92 -0.15 18.97
N ARG A 162 3.07 -0.16 20.00
CA ARG A 162 3.12 -1.16 21.08
C ARG A 162 2.15 -2.29 20.76
N GLY A 163 2.57 -3.53 21.01
CA GLY A 163 1.75 -4.71 20.81
C GLY A 163 2.48 -5.77 19.99
N LEU A 164 2.15 -7.03 20.25
CA LEU A 164 2.72 -8.15 19.54
C LEU A 164 1.99 -8.34 18.22
N LEU A 165 2.75 -8.37 17.12
CA LEU A 165 2.19 -8.41 15.76
C LEU A 165 1.19 -7.26 15.53
N ALA A 166 1.43 -6.08 16.11
CA ALA A 166 0.60 -4.92 15.86
C ALA A 166 0.86 -4.38 14.44
N SER A 167 -0.21 -4.02 13.75
CA SER A 167 -0.13 -3.39 12.43
C SER A 167 0.55 -2.04 12.53
N GLN A 168 1.55 -1.81 11.69
CA GLN A 168 2.43 -0.64 11.75
C GLN A 168 3.15 -0.42 10.44
N ALA A 169 3.45 0.84 10.14
CA ALA A 169 4.42 1.21 9.13
C ALA A 169 5.83 1.24 9.73
N VAL A 170 6.79 0.76 8.95
CA VAL A 170 8.22 0.75 9.27
C VAL A 170 8.95 1.42 8.11
N VAL A 171 9.82 2.37 8.44
CA VAL A 171 10.63 3.08 7.44
C VAL A 171 12.02 2.47 7.43
N ILE A 172 12.47 2.06 6.24
CA ILE A 172 13.80 1.48 6.00
C ILE A 172 14.58 2.50 5.14
N PRO A 173 15.33 3.42 5.77
CA PRO A 173 15.85 4.60 5.07
C PRO A 173 17.15 4.39 4.30
N LYS A 174 17.84 3.27 4.51
CA LYS A 174 19.19 3.00 3.98
C LYS A 174 19.28 1.61 3.34
N GLY A 175 20.18 1.48 2.37
CA GLY A 175 20.48 0.22 1.68
C GLY A 175 19.79 0.11 0.31
N LYS A 176 20.08 -0.98 -0.40
CA LYS A 176 19.53 -1.25 -1.75
C LYS A 176 17.99 -1.38 -1.77
N ASN A 177 17.38 -1.66 -0.62
CA ASN A 177 15.94 -1.88 -0.46
C ASN A 177 15.29 -0.75 0.36
N ARG A 178 15.58 0.50 -0.01
CA ARG A 178 14.99 1.68 0.63
C ARG A 178 13.47 1.67 0.41
N ARG A 179 12.69 1.58 1.50
CA ARG A 179 11.25 1.36 1.43
C ARG A 179 10.49 1.78 2.68
N ILE A 180 9.19 2.01 2.53
CA ILE A 180 8.22 2.00 3.63
C ILE A 180 7.49 0.66 3.59
N ALA A 181 7.55 -0.10 4.68
CA ALA A 181 6.89 -1.37 4.81
C ALA A 181 5.72 -1.25 5.79
N VAL A 182 4.50 -1.56 5.35
CA VAL A 182 3.30 -1.54 6.20
C VAL A 182 2.92 -2.98 6.53
N SER A 183 2.99 -3.35 7.80
CA SER A 183 2.51 -4.62 8.33
C SER A 183 1.03 -4.51 8.69
N MET A 184 0.24 -5.50 8.27
CA MET A 184 -1.17 -5.63 8.58
C MET A 184 -1.56 -7.06 8.96
N ALA A 185 -2.53 -7.18 9.87
CA ALA A 185 -3.13 -8.46 10.25
C ALA A 185 -4.16 -8.93 9.20
N GLY A 186 -3.68 -9.21 7.97
CA GLY A 186 -4.52 -9.44 6.80
C GLY A 186 -5.14 -8.15 6.26
N ILE A 187 -5.59 -8.18 5.01
CA ILE A 187 -6.04 -6.98 4.30
C ILE A 187 -7.56 -6.95 4.14
N LYS A 188 -8.18 -5.87 4.63
CA LYS A 188 -9.51 -5.45 4.21
C LYS A 188 -9.45 -4.07 3.59
N ALA A 189 -10.04 -3.88 2.41
CA ALA A 189 -10.25 -2.56 1.84
C ALA A 189 -11.75 -2.28 1.71
N ASN A 190 -12.19 -1.09 2.14
CA ASN A 190 -13.58 -0.64 1.97
C ASN A 190 -14.66 -1.62 2.49
N GLY A 191 -14.30 -2.46 3.48
CA GLY A 191 -15.20 -3.44 4.10
C GLY A 191 -15.00 -4.88 3.62
N GLU A 192 -14.42 -5.08 2.44
CA GLU A 192 -14.18 -6.39 1.84
C GLU A 192 -12.80 -6.93 2.19
N LYS A 193 -12.69 -8.25 2.37
CA LYS A 193 -11.40 -8.91 2.55
C LYS A 193 -10.78 -9.08 1.17
N LEU A 194 -9.56 -8.58 1.01
CA LEU A 194 -8.80 -8.75 -0.21
C LEU A 194 -7.82 -9.91 -0.06
N ASP A 195 -7.61 -10.65 -1.13
CA ASP A 195 -6.41 -11.47 -1.27
C ASP A 195 -5.18 -10.62 -1.63
N LEU A 196 -4.03 -11.27 -1.84
CA LEU A 196 -2.78 -10.57 -2.12
C LEU A 196 -2.76 -9.93 -3.52
N GLU A 197 -3.40 -10.56 -4.50
CA GLU A 197 -3.42 -10.12 -5.89
C GLU A 197 -4.40 -8.95 -6.06
N GLU A 198 -5.60 -9.05 -5.49
CA GLU A 198 -6.58 -7.98 -5.41
C GLU A 198 -6.04 -6.76 -4.66
N ALA A 199 -5.29 -6.99 -3.56
CA ALA A 199 -4.62 -5.92 -2.84
C ALA A 199 -3.54 -5.25 -3.71
N LEU A 200 -2.72 -6.04 -4.42
CA LEU A 200 -1.69 -5.52 -5.32
C LEU A 200 -2.32 -4.67 -6.43
N GLU A 201 -3.35 -5.19 -7.10
CA GLU A 201 -4.03 -4.50 -8.19
C GLU A 201 -4.68 -3.19 -7.72
N LEU A 202 -5.32 -3.19 -6.55
CA LEU A 202 -5.91 -1.98 -5.98
C LEU A 202 -4.86 -0.92 -5.66
N ILE A 203 -3.72 -1.32 -5.09
CA ILE A 203 -2.63 -0.39 -4.75
C ILE A 203 -1.97 0.12 -6.04
N ASP A 204 -1.77 -0.74 -7.03
CA ASP A 204 -1.18 -0.36 -8.32
C ASP A 204 -2.05 0.67 -9.05
N ARG A 205 -3.38 0.52 -9.02
CA ARG A 205 -4.30 1.54 -9.54
C ARG A 205 -4.10 2.92 -8.89
N HIS A 206 -3.82 2.97 -7.58
CA HIS A 206 -3.50 4.23 -6.89
C HIS A 206 -2.14 4.79 -7.31
N LEU A 207 -1.12 3.93 -7.48
CA LEU A 207 0.20 4.35 -7.99
C LEU A 207 0.10 4.94 -9.40
N GLN A 208 -0.60 4.26 -10.30
CA GLN A 208 -0.84 4.73 -11.66
C GLN A 208 -1.58 6.08 -11.66
N ALA A 209 -2.60 6.25 -10.82
CA ALA A 209 -3.31 7.51 -10.71
C ALA A 209 -2.43 8.64 -10.16
N ALA A 210 -1.53 8.36 -9.22
CA ALA A 210 -0.59 9.34 -8.69
C ALA A 210 0.40 9.81 -9.76
N HIS A 211 0.99 8.88 -10.52
CA HIS A 211 1.87 9.19 -11.64
C HIS A 211 1.14 9.97 -12.73
N ALA A 212 -0.07 9.54 -13.12
CA ALA A 212 -0.88 10.24 -14.12
C ALA A 212 -1.26 11.66 -13.66
N THR A 213 -1.53 11.85 -12.37
CA THR A 213 -1.79 13.19 -11.79
C THR A 213 -0.57 14.08 -11.87
N ALA A 214 0.62 13.54 -11.57
CA ALA A 214 1.88 14.29 -11.65
C ALA A 214 2.21 14.67 -13.11
N GLU A 215 2.03 13.74 -14.05
CA GLU A 215 2.26 13.99 -15.47
C GLU A 215 1.27 15.03 -16.03
N LEU A 216 -0.01 14.92 -15.69
CA LEU A 216 -1.01 15.91 -16.08
C LEU A 216 -0.66 17.31 -15.55
N ARG A 217 -0.21 17.43 -14.29
CA ARG A 217 0.26 18.72 -13.73
C ARG A 217 1.46 19.26 -14.48
N ALA A 218 2.43 18.40 -14.84
CA ALA A 218 3.61 18.81 -15.61
C ALA A 218 3.24 19.29 -17.03
N LEU A 219 2.26 18.65 -17.67
CA LEU A 219 1.75 19.06 -18.98
C LEU A 219 0.97 20.38 -18.95
N LEU A 220 0.26 20.66 -17.86
CA LEU A 220 -0.50 21.90 -17.68
C LEU A 220 0.35 23.08 -17.22
N ALA A 221 1.53 22.83 -16.67
CA ALA A 221 2.46 23.86 -16.19
C ALA A 221 3.43 24.36 -17.28
N ARG A 222 3.41 23.76 -18.47
CA ARG A 222 4.15 24.18 -19.67
C ARG A 222 3.31 25.14 -20.50
#